data_AF-A0A4R9GTK2-F1
#
_entry.id   AF-A0A4R9GTK2-F1
#
_cell.length_a   1.000
_cell.length_b   1.000
_cell.length_c   1.000
_cell.angle_alpha   90.00
_cell.angle_beta   90.00
_cell.angle_gamma   90.00
#
_symmetry.space_group_name_H-M   'P 1'
#
loop_
_entity.id
_entity.type
_entity.pdbx_description
1 polymer ?
#
loop_
_entity_poly.entity_id
_entity_poly.type
_entity_poly.pdbx_seq_one_letter_code
_entity_poly.pdbx_strand_id
1 'polypeptide(L)'
;MLLFLLSACRSPFETIDFSAASRAEPNVHSFRYKKTGKIVFVEIDEHRSGQADTWQWVSTDPKRSDKSNILYREQISKPGNAVDTKSYYGPNNFRIVDLLDTNGDGVFETSIYYNWNAAPQVLTGTIARIESNLDGKQGVNLWIYPMVRMEIDTDEDGKPDRFTENEELIAEEYSKFVKGRRVSTTNFRNLNPDGSWALHPFLIPEGKNRGVVSGSFSLFP
;
A
#
# COMPACT_ATOMS: atom_id res chain seq x y z
N MET A 1 5.94 35.11 41.96
CA MET A 1 5.19 35.22 40.69
C MET A 1 5.98 34.49 39.62
N LEU A 2 5.61 33.24 39.31
CA LEU A 2 6.34 32.38 38.37
C LEU A 2 5.76 32.62 36.96
N LEU A 3 6.55 33.25 36.08
CA LEU A 3 6.17 33.46 34.68
C LEU A 3 6.44 32.16 33.92
N PHE A 4 5.39 31.38 33.63
CA PHE A 4 5.48 30.29 32.68
C PHE A 4 5.53 30.87 31.26
N LEU A 5 6.71 30.88 30.66
CA LEU A 5 6.88 31.11 29.22
C LEU A 5 6.30 29.90 28.48
N LEU A 6 5.05 30.04 28.02
CA LEU A 6 4.47 29.16 27.02
C LEU A 6 5.27 29.36 25.72
N SER A 7 6.30 28.54 25.53
CA SER A 7 6.91 28.37 24.21
C SER A 7 5.84 27.75 23.31
N ALA A 8 5.15 28.59 22.54
CA ALA A 8 4.27 28.13 21.49
C ALA A 8 5.09 27.21 20.58
N CYS A 9 4.77 25.92 20.59
CA CYS A 9 5.32 24.94 19.69
C CYS A 9 4.85 25.33 18.28
N ARG A 10 5.59 26.21 17.59
CA ARG A 10 5.32 26.50 16.19
C ARG A 10 5.57 25.22 15.44
N SER A 11 4.52 24.65 14.86
CA SER A 11 4.65 23.52 13.95
C SER A 11 5.73 23.87 12.91
N PRO A 12 6.75 23.03 12.70
CA PRO A 12 7.74 23.25 11.64
C PRO A 12 7.09 23.25 10.25
N PHE A 13 5.83 22.82 10.17
CA PHE A 13 5.03 22.70 8.98
C PHE A 13 3.79 23.62 9.04
N GLU A 14 3.90 24.82 8.43
CA GLU A 14 2.77 25.74 8.22
C GLU A 14 2.28 25.64 6.77
N THR A 15 0.98 25.38 6.59
CA THR A 15 0.33 25.32 5.27
C THR A 15 -0.66 26.45 5.06
N ILE A 16 -1.01 26.71 3.79
CA ILE A 16 -2.06 27.64 3.37
C ILE A 16 -2.98 26.89 2.41
N ASP A 17 -4.29 27.04 2.56
CA ASP A 17 -5.26 26.55 1.58
C ASP A 17 -5.05 27.26 0.23
N PHE A 18 -4.74 26.48 -0.80
CA PHE A 18 -4.48 26.91 -2.16
C PHE A 18 -5.68 26.70 -3.08
N SER A 19 -6.64 25.84 -2.72
CA SER A 19 -7.80 25.50 -3.55
C SER A 19 -8.68 26.73 -3.85
N ALA A 20 -8.94 27.55 -2.82
CA ALA A 20 -9.70 28.80 -2.96
C ALA A 20 -9.04 29.82 -3.90
N ALA A 21 -7.71 29.81 -4.01
CA ALA A 21 -6.96 30.72 -4.87
C ALA A 21 -6.82 30.22 -6.32
N SER A 22 -7.00 28.92 -6.56
CA SER A 22 -6.67 28.25 -7.84
C SER A 22 -7.89 27.79 -8.66
N ARG A 23 -9.12 28.02 -8.18
CA ARG A 23 -10.36 27.53 -8.82
C ARG A 23 -10.32 26.01 -9.04
N ALA A 24 -9.88 25.27 -8.03
CA ALA A 24 -9.91 23.81 -8.04
C ALA A 24 -11.34 23.27 -8.21
N GLU A 25 -11.46 22.00 -8.59
CA GLU A 25 -12.76 21.31 -8.59
C GLU A 25 -13.39 21.38 -7.19
N PRO A 26 -14.73 21.50 -7.07
CA PRO A 26 -15.37 21.69 -5.77
C PRO A 26 -15.14 20.58 -4.74
N ASN A 27 -14.77 19.37 -5.21
CA ASN A 27 -14.48 18.20 -4.39
C ASN A 27 -12.99 17.99 -4.12
N VAL A 28 -12.13 18.96 -4.47
CA VAL A 28 -10.67 18.88 -4.33
C VAL A 28 -10.14 20.09 -3.56
N HIS A 29 -9.56 19.84 -2.40
CA HIS A 29 -8.88 20.86 -1.59
C HIS A 29 -7.38 20.62 -1.58
N SER A 30 -6.57 21.66 -1.76
CA SER A 30 -5.12 21.54 -1.86
C SER A 30 -4.43 22.53 -0.94
N PHE A 31 -3.33 22.09 -0.33
CA PHE A 31 -2.60 22.84 0.67
C PHE A 31 -1.15 22.99 0.24
N ARG A 32 -0.64 24.22 0.36
CA ARG A 32 0.76 24.55 0.04
C ARG A 32 1.58 24.84 1.29
N TYR A 33 2.83 24.41 1.29
CA TYR A 33 3.78 24.76 2.34
C TYR A 33 4.16 26.24 2.24
N LYS A 34 3.95 27.00 3.31
CA LYS A 34 4.05 28.46 3.31
C LYS A 34 5.44 28.99 2.93
N LYS A 35 6.51 28.28 3.34
CA LYS A 35 7.90 28.72 3.10
C LYS A 35 8.35 28.53 1.65
N THR A 36 7.91 27.45 0.98
CA THR A 36 8.37 27.11 -0.38
C THR A 36 7.32 27.36 -1.45
N GLY A 37 6.05 27.50 -1.07
CA GLY A 37 4.92 27.58 -1.98
C GLY A 37 4.53 26.25 -2.64
N LYS A 38 5.28 25.16 -2.41
CA LYS A 38 4.98 23.84 -3.00
C LYS A 38 3.67 23.28 -2.47
N ILE A 39 2.86 22.65 -3.32
CA ILE A 39 1.70 21.87 -2.87
C ILE A 39 2.24 20.58 -2.26
N VAL A 40 1.76 20.27 -1.06
CA VAL A 40 2.26 19.18 -0.22
C VAL A 40 1.18 18.19 0.17
N PHE A 41 -0.08 18.60 0.10
CA PHE A 41 -1.22 17.81 0.55
C PHE A 41 -2.48 18.17 -0.23
N VAL A 42 -3.29 17.15 -0.54
CA VAL A 42 -4.55 17.26 -1.27
C VAL A 42 -5.59 16.38 -0.59
N GLU A 43 -6.78 16.92 -0.37
CA GLU A 43 -7.96 16.22 0.12
C GLU A 43 -8.96 16.12 -1.02
N ILE A 44 -9.57 14.95 -1.17
CA ILE A 44 -10.50 14.66 -2.26
C ILE A 44 -11.72 13.96 -1.68
N ASP A 45 -12.91 14.46 -2.03
CA ASP A 45 -14.19 13.76 -1.85
C ASP A 45 -14.48 13.00 -3.14
N GLU A 46 -13.90 11.79 -3.28
CA GLU A 46 -14.05 11.00 -4.51
C GLU A 46 -15.49 10.47 -4.67
N HIS A 47 -16.15 10.14 -3.56
CA HIS A 47 -17.54 9.64 -3.58
C HIS A 47 -18.59 10.76 -3.63
N ARG A 48 -18.19 12.04 -3.58
CA ARG A 48 -19.08 13.21 -3.61
C ARG A 48 -20.09 13.22 -2.47
N SER A 49 -19.65 12.78 -1.30
CA SER A 49 -20.44 12.67 -0.07
C SER A 49 -20.53 13.99 0.72
N GLY A 50 -19.73 14.99 0.36
CA GLY A 50 -19.52 16.22 1.11
C GLY A 50 -18.42 16.11 2.18
N GLN A 51 -17.75 14.97 2.29
CA GLN A 51 -16.62 14.73 3.18
C GLN A 51 -15.45 14.16 2.38
N ALA A 52 -14.23 14.58 2.67
CA ALA A 52 -13.05 13.98 2.06
C ALA A 52 -12.95 12.50 2.47
N ASP A 53 -12.69 11.64 1.50
CA ASP A 53 -12.49 10.19 1.66
C ASP A 53 -11.12 9.74 1.12
N THR A 54 -10.36 10.67 0.55
CA THR A 54 -9.04 10.44 -0.01
C THR A 54 -8.11 11.58 0.39
N TRP A 55 -6.93 11.22 0.87
CA TRP A 55 -5.87 12.16 1.23
C TRP A 55 -4.59 11.80 0.50
N GLN A 56 -3.93 12.78 -0.11
CA GLN A 56 -2.74 12.58 -0.92
C GLN A 56 -1.63 13.54 -0.52
N TRP A 57 -0.44 13.00 -0.31
CA TRP A 57 0.79 13.75 -0.13
C TRP A 57 1.48 13.84 -1.47
N VAL A 58 1.66 15.06 -1.93
CA VAL A 58 2.20 15.35 -3.25
C VAL A 58 3.45 16.22 -3.14
N SER A 59 4.35 16.09 -4.08
CA SER A 59 5.45 17.03 -4.29
C SER A 59 5.23 17.65 -5.66
N THR A 60 4.79 18.91 -5.66
CA THR A 60 4.58 19.64 -6.92
C THR A 60 4.87 21.12 -6.79
N ASP A 61 5.32 21.71 -7.89
CA ASP A 61 5.42 23.15 -8.07
C ASP A 61 4.05 23.65 -8.56
N PRO A 62 3.39 24.61 -7.88
CA PRO A 62 2.10 25.14 -8.31
C PRO A 62 2.08 25.68 -9.74
N LYS A 63 3.24 26.11 -10.27
CA LYS A 63 3.39 26.61 -11.64
C LYS A 63 3.53 25.48 -12.68
N ARG A 64 3.76 24.25 -12.22
CA ARG A 64 3.99 23.05 -13.03
C ARG A 64 3.22 21.86 -12.45
N SER A 65 1.92 22.06 -12.27
CA SER A 65 1.00 21.04 -11.74
C SER A 65 0.95 19.77 -12.60
N ASP A 66 1.35 19.86 -13.88
CA ASP A 66 1.53 18.76 -14.82
C ASP A 66 2.62 17.76 -14.41
N LYS A 67 3.51 18.14 -13.48
CA LYS A 67 4.61 17.29 -12.99
C LYS A 67 4.53 17.05 -11.48
N SER A 68 3.36 16.70 -10.99
CA SER A 68 3.18 16.27 -9.61
C SER A 68 3.68 14.84 -9.40
N ASN A 69 4.46 14.65 -8.32
CA ASN A 69 4.75 13.33 -7.80
C ASN A 69 3.87 13.09 -6.57
N ILE A 70 2.94 12.15 -6.66
CA ILE A 70 2.28 11.55 -5.52
C ILE A 70 3.35 10.74 -4.79
N LEU A 71 3.41 10.92 -3.47
CA LEU A 71 4.33 10.17 -2.61
C LEU A 71 3.57 9.08 -1.88
N TYR A 72 2.39 9.44 -1.37
CA TYR A 72 1.59 8.64 -0.47
C TYR A 72 0.12 9.03 -0.62
N ARG A 73 -0.77 8.06 -0.46
CA ARG A 73 -2.22 8.24 -0.52
C ARG A 73 -2.90 7.37 0.52
N GLU A 74 -3.85 7.95 1.24
CA GLU A 74 -4.80 7.27 2.11
C GLU A 74 -6.19 7.34 1.49
N GLN A 75 -6.99 6.29 1.66
CA GLN A 75 -8.36 6.24 1.17
C GLN A 75 -9.26 5.46 2.12
N ILE A 76 -10.51 5.92 2.21
CA ILE A 76 -11.66 5.21 2.77
C ILE A 76 -12.47 4.71 1.58
N SER A 77 -12.48 3.40 1.34
CA SER A 77 -13.20 2.82 0.19
C SER A 77 -14.73 2.79 0.38
N LYS A 78 -15.21 2.87 1.62
CA LYS A 78 -16.63 2.86 1.97
C LYS A 78 -16.97 3.96 2.97
N PRO A 79 -17.96 4.83 2.69
CA PRO A 79 -18.35 5.90 3.60
C PRO A 79 -18.62 5.40 5.03
N GLY A 80 -18.04 6.08 6.02
CA GLY A 80 -18.20 5.76 7.45
C GLY A 80 -17.16 4.79 8.01
N ASN A 81 -16.27 4.24 7.19
CA ASN A 81 -15.14 3.41 7.65
C ASN A 81 -13.92 4.26 8.04
N ALA A 82 -12.97 3.63 8.73
CA ALA A 82 -11.60 4.16 8.84
C ALA A 82 -10.87 4.03 7.48
N VAL A 83 -9.70 4.67 7.38
CA VAL A 83 -8.81 4.51 6.21
C VAL A 83 -8.50 3.03 6.04
N ASP A 84 -8.88 2.46 4.90
CA ASP A 84 -8.75 1.04 4.60
C ASP A 84 -7.71 0.76 3.51
N THR A 85 -7.18 1.81 2.89
CA THR A 85 -6.16 1.70 1.85
C THR A 85 -5.05 2.73 2.06
N LYS A 86 -3.80 2.28 1.97
CA LYS A 86 -2.60 3.11 1.95
C LYS A 86 -1.74 2.78 0.73
N SER A 87 -1.59 3.72 -0.19
CA SER A 87 -0.79 3.54 -1.41
C SER A 87 0.48 4.36 -1.37
N TYR A 88 1.61 3.75 -1.73
CA TYR A 88 2.90 4.42 -1.87
C TYR A 88 3.33 4.43 -3.33
N TYR A 89 3.97 5.54 -3.72
CA TYR A 89 4.30 5.81 -5.11
C TYR A 89 5.78 6.17 -5.25
N GLY A 90 6.36 5.73 -6.37
CA GLY A 90 7.69 6.12 -6.79
C GLY A 90 7.67 7.33 -7.73
N PRO A 91 8.84 7.72 -8.25
CA PRO A 91 8.96 8.76 -9.27
C PRO A 91 8.00 8.55 -10.44
N ASN A 92 7.43 9.62 -11.01
CA ASN A 92 6.44 9.53 -12.09
C ASN A 92 5.13 8.81 -11.72
N ASN A 93 4.80 8.73 -10.42
CA ASN A 93 3.55 8.16 -9.92
C ASN A 93 3.35 6.67 -10.23
N PHE A 94 4.43 5.92 -10.47
CA PHE A 94 4.29 4.45 -10.50
C PHE A 94 3.97 3.96 -9.09
N ARG A 95 2.99 3.07 -8.98
CA ARG A 95 2.58 2.53 -7.69
C ARG A 95 3.60 1.49 -7.23
N ILE A 96 4.04 1.57 -5.98
CA ILE A 96 5.05 0.66 -5.39
C ILE A 96 4.36 -0.42 -4.57
N VAL A 97 3.52 -0.01 -3.63
CA VAL A 97 2.85 -0.90 -2.69
C VAL A 97 1.51 -0.30 -2.26
N ASP A 98 0.51 -1.16 -2.12
CA ASP A 98 -0.74 -0.86 -1.42
C ASP A 98 -0.80 -1.68 -0.13
N LEU A 99 -1.16 -1.05 0.98
CA LEU A 99 -1.56 -1.72 2.21
C LEU A 99 -3.08 -1.65 2.28
N LEU A 100 -3.72 -2.77 2.60
CA LEU A 100 -5.16 -2.91 2.67
C LEU A 100 -5.57 -3.44 4.04
N ASP A 101 -6.58 -2.79 4.62
CA ASP A 101 -7.41 -3.30 5.72
C ASP A 101 -8.67 -3.92 5.09
N THR A 102 -8.68 -5.23 4.93
CA THR A 102 -9.77 -5.91 4.20
C THR A 102 -10.94 -6.31 5.10
N ASN A 103 -10.72 -6.39 6.41
CA ASN A 103 -11.71 -6.78 7.40
C ASN A 103 -12.37 -5.57 8.12
N GLY A 104 -11.79 -4.37 7.99
CA GLY A 104 -12.28 -3.11 8.54
C GLY A 104 -11.96 -2.90 10.03
N ASP A 105 -10.97 -3.58 10.59
CA ASP A 105 -10.60 -3.48 12.01
C ASP A 105 -9.56 -2.38 12.32
N GLY A 106 -9.10 -1.65 11.29
CA GLY A 106 -8.10 -0.60 11.37
C GLY A 106 -6.65 -1.10 11.29
N VAL A 107 -6.44 -2.42 11.15
CA VAL A 107 -5.14 -3.04 10.91
C VAL A 107 -5.03 -3.40 9.44
N PHE A 108 -3.96 -2.95 8.79
CA PHE A 108 -3.66 -3.34 7.43
C PHE A 108 -3.03 -4.74 7.46
N GLU A 109 -3.79 -5.77 7.07
CA GLU A 109 -3.39 -7.18 7.09
C GLU A 109 -2.92 -7.69 5.72
N THR A 110 -3.05 -6.87 4.67
CA THR A 110 -2.60 -7.23 3.31
C THR A 110 -1.69 -6.15 2.72
N SER A 111 -0.61 -6.56 2.05
CA SER A 111 0.30 -5.69 1.31
C SER A 111 0.47 -6.21 -0.11
N ILE A 112 0.19 -5.38 -1.12
CA ILE A 112 0.28 -5.69 -2.55
C ILE A 112 1.48 -4.93 -3.13
N TYR A 113 2.49 -5.66 -3.60
CA TYR A 113 3.70 -5.11 -4.20
C TYR A 113 3.61 -5.17 -5.71
N TYR A 114 3.99 -4.07 -6.36
CA TYR A 114 3.91 -3.94 -7.81
C TYR A 114 5.29 -4.11 -8.46
N ASN A 115 5.30 -4.63 -9.70
CA ASN A 115 6.49 -4.73 -10.54
C ASN A 115 6.71 -3.44 -11.35
N TRP A 116 7.86 -3.36 -12.04
CA TRP A 116 8.22 -2.21 -12.87
C TRP A 116 7.29 -1.95 -14.07
N ASN A 117 6.41 -2.89 -14.42
CA ASN A 117 5.40 -2.69 -15.46
C ASN A 117 4.16 -1.93 -14.95
N ALA A 118 4.09 -1.61 -13.65
CA ALA A 118 3.08 -0.72 -13.05
C ALA A 118 3.26 0.74 -13.47
N ALA A 119 3.34 0.98 -14.78
CA ALA A 119 3.32 2.32 -15.35
C ALA A 119 1.98 3.00 -15.06
N PRO A 120 1.94 4.34 -14.93
CA PRO A 120 0.69 5.07 -14.81
C PRO A 120 -0.25 4.67 -15.95
N GLN A 121 -1.48 4.26 -15.61
CA GLN A 121 -2.57 3.84 -16.52
C GLN A 121 -2.63 2.36 -16.93
N VAL A 122 -1.67 1.50 -16.54
CA VAL A 122 -1.77 0.04 -16.75
C VAL A 122 -1.71 -0.69 -15.42
N LEU A 123 -2.85 -1.20 -14.95
CA LEU A 123 -2.96 -1.95 -13.68
C LEU A 123 -3.07 -3.46 -13.89
N THR A 124 -3.32 -3.93 -15.11
CA THR A 124 -3.47 -5.36 -15.39
C THR A 124 -2.10 -6.04 -15.52
N GLY A 125 -1.86 -7.09 -14.72
CA GLY A 125 -0.63 -7.89 -14.78
C GLY A 125 0.59 -7.29 -14.06
N THR A 126 0.38 -6.32 -13.17
CA THR A 126 1.46 -5.55 -12.53
C THR A 126 1.74 -5.95 -11.08
N ILE A 127 0.93 -6.81 -10.48
CA ILE A 127 1.17 -7.34 -9.13
C ILE A 127 2.35 -8.30 -9.18
N ALA A 128 3.40 -7.98 -8.44
CA ALA A 128 4.59 -8.81 -8.29
C ALA A 128 4.40 -9.87 -7.22
N ARG A 129 3.92 -9.43 -6.04
CA ARG A 129 3.72 -10.24 -4.84
C ARG A 129 2.61 -9.65 -3.98
N ILE A 130 1.92 -10.51 -3.25
CA ILE A 130 1.03 -10.13 -2.16
C ILE A 130 1.55 -10.80 -0.89
N GLU A 131 1.57 -10.04 0.19
CA GLU A 131 1.84 -10.51 1.55
C GLU A 131 0.57 -10.33 2.35
N SER A 132 0.17 -11.34 3.11
CA SER A 132 -1.04 -11.26 3.91
C SER A 132 -0.88 -12.00 5.23
N ASN A 133 -1.62 -11.50 6.22
CA ASN A 133 -1.84 -12.13 7.49
C ASN A 133 -3.27 -12.69 7.54
N LEU A 134 -3.39 -14.01 7.42
CA LEU A 134 -4.68 -14.71 7.37
C LEU A 134 -5.33 -14.97 8.74
N ASP A 135 -4.59 -14.85 9.84
CA ASP A 135 -5.03 -15.32 11.16
C ASP A 135 -5.13 -14.19 12.21
N GLY A 136 -4.76 -12.97 11.82
CA GLY A 136 -4.81 -11.79 12.69
C GLY A 136 -3.72 -11.79 13.78
N LYS A 137 -2.72 -12.68 13.67
CA LYS A 137 -1.56 -12.72 14.58
C LYS A 137 -0.44 -11.82 14.06
N GLN A 138 0.62 -11.66 14.85
CA GLN A 138 1.74 -10.83 14.43
C GLN A 138 2.48 -11.46 13.25
N GLY A 139 2.72 -10.67 12.20
CA GLY A 139 3.55 -11.05 11.06
C GLY A 139 2.78 -11.50 9.82
N VAL A 140 3.54 -11.71 8.73
CA VAL A 140 3.04 -12.25 7.47
C VAL A 140 2.98 -13.77 7.63
N ASN A 141 1.89 -14.42 7.21
CA ASN A 141 1.84 -15.88 7.13
C ASN A 141 1.56 -16.40 5.71
N LEU A 142 1.29 -15.51 4.75
CA LEU A 142 1.05 -15.88 3.35
C LEU A 142 1.81 -14.95 2.39
N TRP A 143 2.52 -15.55 1.43
CA TRP A 143 3.17 -14.88 0.31
C TRP A 143 2.65 -15.46 -1.01
N ILE A 144 2.02 -14.62 -1.83
CA ILE A 144 1.49 -14.99 -3.14
C ILE A 144 2.31 -14.31 -4.22
N TYR A 145 2.93 -15.08 -5.10
CA TYR A 145 3.55 -14.63 -6.35
C TYR A 145 2.61 -15.02 -7.49
N PRO A 146 1.77 -14.10 -8.00
CA PRO A 146 0.62 -14.44 -8.84
C PRO A 146 0.98 -15.35 -10.02
N MET A 147 0.25 -16.46 -10.13
CA MET A 147 0.39 -17.48 -11.18
C MET A 147 1.75 -18.17 -11.26
N VAL A 148 2.59 -18.07 -10.23
CA VAL A 148 3.93 -18.69 -10.25
C VAL A 148 4.22 -19.47 -8.97
N ARG A 149 3.95 -18.86 -7.81
CA ARG A 149 4.30 -19.49 -6.53
C ARG A 149 3.44 -18.99 -5.38
N MET A 150 3.19 -19.85 -4.40
CA MET A 150 2.69 -19.45 -3.09
C MET A 150 3.56 -20.08 -2.01
N GLU A 151 3.87 -19.30 -0.98
CA GLU A 151 4.55 -19.74 0.23
C GLU A 151 3.67 -19.38 1.42
N ILE A 152 3.62 -20.25 2.42
CA ILE A 152 2.79 -20.06 3.61
C ILE A 152 3.55 -20.58 4.83
N ASP A 153 3.38 -19.88 5.94
CA ASP A 153 3.84 -20.26 7.27
C ASP A 153 2.69 -20.97 7.99
N THR A 154 2.85 -22.26 8.28
CA THR A 154 1.82 -23.07 8.95
C THR A 154 2.08 -23.33 10.43
N ASP A 155 3.28 -23.06 10.92
CA ASP A 155 3.67 -23.22 12.32
C ASP A 155 3.81 -21.90 13.10
N GLU A 156 3.59 -20.78 12.40
CA GLU A 156 3.53 -19.40 12.93
C GLU A 156 4.87 -18.92 13.50
N ASP A 157 5.99 -19.39 12.94
CA ASP A 157 7.34 -18.97 13.34
C ASP A 157 7.85 -17.71 12.61
N GLY A 158 7.00 -17.14 11.74
CA GLY A 158 7.29 -15.98 10.89
C GLY A 158 8.03 -16.33 9.60
N LYS A 159 8.21 -17.61 9.28
CA LYS A 159 8.90 -18.09 8.08
C LYS A 159 8.03 -19.12 7.36
N PRO A 160 7.95 -19.07 6.04
CA PRO A 160 7.16 -20.06 5.32
C PRO A 160 7.81 -21.44 5.39
N ASP A 161 6.99 -22.45 5.66
CA ASP A 161 7.35 -23.86 5.81
C ASP A 161 6.67 -24.75 4.74
N ARG A 162 5.74 -24.18 3.96
CA ARG A 162 5.00 -24.84 2.89
C ARG A 162 4.96 -23.99 1.63
N PHE A 163 4.96 -24.64 0.48
CA PHE A 163 4.85 -23.94 -0.80
C PHE A 163 4.21 -24.77 -1.91
N THR A 164 3.74 -24.07 -2.95
CA THR A 164 3.34 -24.67 -4.23
C THR A 164 3.80 -23.80 -5.41
N GLU A 165 4.04 -24.46 -6.54
CA GLU A 165 4.32 -23.86 -7.85
C GLU A 165 3.34 -24.40 -8.92
N ASN A 166 2.34 -25.20 -8.49
CA ASN A 166 1.32 -25.71 -9.39
C ASN A 166 0.38 -24.55 -9.76
N GLU A 167 0.41 -24.11 -11.02
CA GLU A 167 -0.32 -22.95 -11.50
C GLU A 167 -1.85 -23.05 -11.30
N GLU A 168 -2.44 -24.24 -11.51
CA GLU A 168 -3.88 -24.46 -11.32
C GLU A 168 -4.27 -24.29 -9.85
N LEU A 169 -3.50 -24.90 -8.94
CA LEU A 169 -3.70 -24.78 -7.51
C LEU A 169 -3.51 -23.32 -7.05
N ILE A 170 -2.49 -22.64 -7.56
CA ILE A 170 -2.25 -21.22 -7.26
C ILE A 170 -3.43 -20.36 -7.72
N ALA A 171 -3.94 -20.58 -8.94
CA ALA A 171 -5.08 -19.84 -9.46
C ALA A 171 -6.35 -20.09 -8.62
N GLU A 172 -6.58 -21.33 -8.21
CA GLU A 172 -7.70 -21.70 -7.34
C GLU A 172 -7.60 -21.00 -5.98
N GLU A 173 -6.47 -21.15 -5.29
CA GLU A 173 -6.24 -20.57 -3.97
C GLU A 173 -6.21 -19.04 -4.00
N TYR A 174 -5.70 -18.45 -5.08
CA TYR A 174 -5.72 -16.99 -5.27
C TYR A 174 -7.14 -16.48 -5.43
N SER A 175 -7.98 -17.17 -6.20
CA SER A 175 -9.41 -16.85 -6.33
C SER A 175 -10.14 -16.98 -5.00
N LYS A 176 -9.77 -17.94 -4.13
CA LYS A 176 -10.31 -18.05 -2.77
C LYS A 176 -9.88 -16.86 -1.92
N PHE A 177 -8.58 -16.54 -1.89
CA PHE A 177 -8.01 -15.41 -1.16
C PHE A 177 -8.70 -14.08 -1.53
N VAL A 178 -8.83 -13.76 -2.83
CA VAL A 178 -9.50 -12.54 -3.30
C VAL A 178 -10.98 -12.47 -2.87
N LYS A 179 -11.62 -13.62 -2.65
CA LYS A 179 -13.01 -13.71 -2.14
C LYS A 179 -13.09 -13.72 -0.61
N GLY A 180 -12.00 -13.43 0.10
CA GLY A 180 -11.94 -13.46 1.57
C GLY A 180 -12.07 -14.87 2.14
N ARG A 181 -11.75 -15.91 1.37
CA ARG A 181 -11.79 -17.30 1.83
C ARG A 181 -10.39 -17.76 2.21
N ARG A 182 -10.31 -18.61 3.23
CA ARG A 182 -9.06 -19.21 3.70
C ARG A 182 -8.37 -20.01 2.59
N VAL A 183 -7.07 -19.81 2.45
CA VAL A 183 -6.20 -20.61 1.58
C VAL A 183 -6.02 -22.00 2.18
N SER A 184 -6.21 -23.03 1.36
CA SER A 184 -5.94 -24.41 1.71
C SER A 184 -4.48 -24.75 1.43
N THR A 185 -3.82 -25.36 2.41
CA THR A 185 -2.45 -25.88 2.26
C THR A 185 -2.41 -27.33 1.80
N THR A 186 -3.58 -27.93 1.52
CA THR A 186 -3.68 -29.27 0.95
C THR A 186 -2.89 -29.33 -0.35
N ASN A 187 -2.00 -30.30 -0.49
CA ASN A 187 -1.08 -30.47 -1.62
C ASN A 187 0.09 -29.48 -1.71
N PHE A 188 0.29 -28.61 -0.71
CA PHE A 188 1.52 -27.84 -0.61
C PHE A 188 2.66 -28.76 -0.14
N ARG A 189 3.83 -28.58 -0.75
CA ARG A 189 5.06 -29.31 -0.42
C ARG A 189 5.76 -28.64 0.76
N ASN A 190 6.56 -29.39 1.51
CA ASN A 190 7.46 -28.81 2.51
C ASN A 190 8.44 -27.84 1.84
N LEU A 191 8.62 -26.66 2.41
CA LEU A 191 9.58 -25.66 1.97
C LEU A 191 10.83 -25.74 2.85
N ASN A 192 12.00 -25.90 2.22
CA ASN A 192 13.27 -25.63 2.89
C ASN A 192 13.45 -24.10 2.97
N PRO A 193 13.80 -23.51 4.13
CA PRO A 193 14.05 -22.08 4.28
C PRO A 193 14.97 -21.48 3.20
N ASP A 194 16.04 -22.20 2.81
CA ASP A 194 17.00 -21.74 1.78
C ASP A 194 16.36 -21.59 0.38
N GLY A 195 15.21 -22.23 0.16
CA GLY A 195 14.43 -22.15 -1.07
C GLY A 195 13.27 -21.15 -1.02
N SER A 196 13.07 -20.45 0.11
CA SER A 196 11.99 -19.47 0.26
C SER A 196 12.28 -18.19 -0.50
N TRP A 197 11.34 -17.77 -1.36
CA TRP A 197 11.38 -16.46 -2.01
C TRP A 197 11.05 -15.33 -1.04
N ALA A 198 10.25 -15.60 0.01
CA ALA A 198 9.98 -14.64 1.06
C ALA A 198 11.26 -14.28 1.84
N LEU A 199 12.03 -15.29 2.26
CA LEU A 199 13.29 -15.10 3.00
C LEU A 199 14.45 -14.69 2.09
N HIS A 200 14.42 -15.11 0.83
CA HIS A 200 15.46 -14.84 -0.15
C HIS A 200 14.89 -14.24 -1.45
N PRO A 201 14.49 -12.95 -1.45
CA PRO A 201 13.89 -12.31 -2.63
C PRO A 201 14.76 -12.31 -3.89
N PHE A 202 16.08 -12.51 -3.75
CA PHE A 202 17.00 -12.64 -4.89
C PHE A 202 16.82 -13.95 -5.68
N LEU A 203 16.13 -14.96 -5.12
CA LEU A 203 15.78 -16.20 -5.81
C LEU A 203 14.60 -16.02 -6.78
N ILE A 204 13.84 -14.92 -6.65
CA ILE A 204 12.72 -14.62 -7.53
C ILE A 204 13.28 -14.34 -8.94
N PRO A 205 12.85 -15.10 -9.98
CA PRO A 205 13.28 -14.88 -11.35
C PRO A 205 13.03 -13.43 -11.80
N GLU A 206 13.87 -12.93 -12.70
CA GLU A 206 13.63 -11.61 -13.29
C GLU A 206 12.28 -11.61 -14.04
N GLY A 207 11.55 -10.49 -13.95
CA GLY A 207 10.28 -10.32 -14.66
C GLY A 207 9.13 -9.93 -13.73
N LYS A 208 7.93 -10.42 -14.05
CA LYS A 208 6.67 -9.90 -13.50
C LYS A 208 6.51 -10.08 -11.97
N ASN A 209 7.17 -11.06 -11.36
CA ASN A 209 7.05 -11.32 -9.92
C ASN A 209 8.12 -10.61 -9.08
N ARG A 210 9.05 -9.89 -9.70
CA ARG A 210 10.02 -9.05 -8.99
C ARG A 210 9.41 -7.68 -8.74
N GLY A 211 9.14 -7.38 -7.47
CA GLY A 211 8.64 -6.08 -7.04
C GLY A 211 9.66 -4.98 -7.28
N VAL A 212 9.18 -3.74 -7.42
CA VAL A 212 10.04 -2.54 -7.41
C VAL A 212 10.79 -2.45 -6.08
N VAL A 213 10.13 -2.84 -4.99
CA VAL A 213 10.75 -3.00 -3.69
C VAL A 213 10.79 -4.48 -3.32
N SER A 214 11.94 -4.93 -2.82
CA SER A 214 12.18 -6.32 -2.41
C SER A 214 11.82 -6.61 -0.96
N GLY A 215 11.91 -5.60 -0.09
CA GLY A 215 11.60 -5.70 1.34
C GLY A 215 10.11 -5.65 1.63
N SER A 216 9.72 -6.23 2.77
CA SER A 216 8.36 -6.10 3.28
C SER A 216 8.17 -4.72 3.91
N PHE A 217 7.07 -4.03 3.54
CA PHE A 217 6.56 -2.83 4.20
C PHE A 217 5.69 -3.17 5.41
N SER A 218 5.33 -4.45 5.56
CA SER A 218 4.37 -4.90 6.54
C SER A 218 5.03 -4.99 7.91
N LEU A 219 4.90 -3.92 8.69
CA LEU A 219 4.98 -4.01 10.14
C LEU A 219 3.60 -4.43 10.64
N PHE A 220 3.21 -5.68 10.37
CA PHE A 220 2.01 -6.24 10.98
C PHE A 220 2.25 -6.29 12.50
N PRO A 221 1.45 -5.59 13.31
CA PRO A 221 1.63 -5.54 14.76
C PRO A 221 1.54 -6.91 15.41
#